data_AF-A0A7U9T6C8-F1
#
_entry.id   AF-A0A7U9T6C8-F1
#
_cell.length_a   1.000
_cell.length_b   1.000
_cell.length_c   1.000
_cell.angle_alpha   90.00
_cell.angle_beta   90.00
_cell.angle_gamma   90.00
#
_symmetry.space_group_name_H-M   'P 1'
#
loop_
_entity.id
_entity.type
_entity.pdbx_description
1 polymer ?
#
loop_
_entity_poly.entity_id
_entity_poly.type
_entity_poly.pdbx_seq_one_letter_code
_entity_poly.pdbx_strand_id
1 'polypeptide(L)'
;MEKMSELTISDVKGFTEGKKIKVQMESAMSIQMTEVIVIADPDSGNDGKITILMPDTGCKIELDSEELIDTIYGNENEITIKFFNNMGSMDISIVGDVGTEADHVINQDELCQYIKDRLDRLSKLTVEDIDLVLNMEMEYLQSKGIVD
;
A
#
# COMPACT_ATOMS: atom_id res chain seq x y z
N MET A 1 -25.71 -12.31 -4.41
CA MET A 1 -24.63 -12.22 -3.42
C MET A 1 -23.93 -13.55 -3.41
N GLU A 2 -22.68 -13.58 -3.80
CA GLU A 2 -21.83 -14.75 -3.60
C GLU A 2 -21.74 -15.10 -2.11
N LYS A 3 -21.45 -16.36 -1.83
CA LYS A 3 -21.44 -16.90 -0.48
C LYS A 3 -20.11 -16.53 0.17
N MET A 4 -20.12 -15.59 1.12
CA MET A 4 -18.95 -15.30 1.94
C MET A 4 -18.54 -16.55 2.71
N SER A 5 -17.26 -16.90 2.64
CA SER A 5 -16.66 -18.03 3.35
C SER A 5 -15.63 -17.52 4.34
N GLU A 6 -15.46 -18.22 5.46
CA GLU A 6 -14.35 -17.98 6.38
C GLU A 6 -13.03 -18.33 5.68
N LEU A 7 -12.02 -17.47 5.84
CA LEU A 7 -10.75 -17.52 5.15
C LEU A 7 -9.59 -17.47 6.14
N THR A 8 -8.38 -17.72 5.64
CA THR A 8 -7.12 -17.64 6.39
C THR A 8 -6.21 -16.54 5.81
N ILE A 9 -5.13 -16.21 6.52
CA ILE A 9 -4.10 -15.28 6.04
C ILE A 9 -3.45 -15.79 4.74
N SER A 10 -3.38 -17.11 4.56
CA SER A 10 -2.90 -17.71 3.30
C SER A 10 -3.81 -17.37 2.11
N ASP A 11 -5.12 -17.30 2.33
CA ASP A 11 -6.07 -16.88 1.31
C ASP A 11 -5.93 -15.38 1.00
N VAL A 12 -5.69 -14.55 2.03
CA VAL A 12 -5.35 -13.13 1.84
C VAL A 12 -4.10 -12.98 0.98
N LYS A 13 -3.06 -13.76 1.26
CA LYS A 13 -1.83 -13.76 0.47
C LYS A 13 -2.13 -14.11 -0.99
N GLY A 14 -2.83 -15.21 -1.25
CA GLY A 14 -3.18 -15.61 -2.63
C GLY A 14 -4.05 -14.58 -3.35
N PHE A 15 -4.93 -13.88 -2.63
CA PHE A 15 -5.78 -12.86 -3.20
C PHE A 15 -5.01 -11.59 -3.62
N THR A 16 -4.03 -11.19 -2.82
CA THR A 16 -3.32 -9.90 -2.92
C THR A 16 -1.96 -10.00 -3.62
N GLU A 17 -1.37 -11.19 -3.73
CA GLU A 17 -0.04 -11.40 -4.28
C GLU A 17 0.10 -10.84 -5.71
N GLY A 18 1.06 -9.93 -5.87
CA GLY A 18 1.37 -9.30 -7.16
C GLY A 18 0.33 -8.30 -7.67
N LYS A 19 -0.70 -7.97 -6.88
CA LYS A 19 -1.77 -7.05 -7.28
C LYS A 19 -1.70 -5.74 -6.52
N LYS A 20 -2.02 -4.64 -7.22
CA LYS A 20 -2.47 -3.41 -6.57
C LYS A 20 -3.93 -3.59 -6.18
N ILE A 21 -4.27 -3.21 -4.96
CA ILE A 21 -5.62 -3.43 -4.45
C ILE A 21 -6.17 -2.17 -3.80
N LYS A 22 -7.49 -2.14 -3.66
CA LYS A 22 -8.20 -1.10 -2.95
C LYS A 22 -8.49 -1.58 -1.53
N VAL A 23 -8.20 -0.75 -0.56
CA VAL A 23 -8.50 -1.02 0.85
C VAL A 23 -9.47 0.02 1.38
N GLN A 24 -10.53 -0.46 2.01
CA GLN A 24 -11.54 0.34 2.70
C GLN A 24 -11.53 -0.03 4.18
N MET A 25 -11.41 0.97 5.04
CA MET A 25 -11.43 0.80 6.48
C MET A 25 -12.71 1.46 7.01
N GLU A 26 -13.57 0.66 7.61
CA GLU A 26 -14.80 1.12 8.23
C GLU A 26 -14.66 1.11 9.76
N SER A 27 -14.72 2.31 10.33
CA SER A 27 -14.79 2.58 11.77
C SER A 27 -15.72 3.77 12.02
N ALA A 28 -15.59 4.47 13.16
CA ALA A 28 -16.24 5.77 13.36
C ALA A 28 -15.86 6.82 12.29
N MET A 29 -14.72 6.65 11.62
CA MET A 29 -14.34 7.35 10.40
C MET A 29 -14.04 6.33 9.29
N SER A 30 -14.57 6.57 8.09
CA SER A 30 -14.28 5.73 6.91
C SER A 30 -13.04 6.28 6.19
N ILE A 31 -12.04 5.42 6.00
CA ILE A 31 -10.82 5.75 5.25
C ILE A 31 -10.75 4.81 4.05
N GLN A 32 -10.57 5.39 2.86
CA GLN A 32 -10.38 4.63 1.62
C GLN A 32 -8.99 4.90 1.06
N MET A 33 -8.30 3.83 0.69
CA MET A 33 -6.98 3.85 0.09
C MET A 33 -7.04 3.13 -1.26
N THR A 34 -6.55 3.79 -2.30
CA THR A 34 -6.48 3.25 -3.66
C THR A 34 -5.01 2.91 -3.97
N GLU A 35 -4.76 1.82 -4.69
CA GLU A 35 -3.40 1.37 -5.06
C GLU A 35 -2.45 1.07 -3.89
N VAL A 36 -2.93 0.33 -2.89
CA VAL A 36 -2.04 -0.17 -1.83
C VAL A 36 -1.44 -1.52 -2.19
N ILE A 37 -0.28 -1.81 -1.61
CA ILE A 37 0.35 -3.13 -1.64
C ILE A 37 0.01 -3.81 -0.31
N VAL A 38 -0.62 -4.97 -0.37
CA VAL A 38 -0.84 -5.80 0.83
C VAL A 38 0.10 -6.98 0.81
N ILE A 39 0.80 -7.16 1.93
CA ILE A 39 1.74 -8.25 2.16
C ILE A 39 1.19 -9.05 3.32
N ALA A 40 0.69 -10.24 3.03
CA ALA A 40 0.30 -11.22 4.04
C ALA A 40 1.42 -12.24 4.21
N ASP A 41 1.93 -12.34 5.45
CA ASP A 41 2.94 -13.30 5.85
C ASP A 41 2.31 -14.33 6.80
N PRO A 42 1.83 -15.47 6.28
CA PRO A 42 1.30 -16.53 7.12
C PRO A 42 2.45 -17.23 7.84
N ASP A 43 2.50 -17.10 9.17
CA ASP A 43 3.33 -17.99 9.99
C ASP A 43 2.60 -19.34 10.15
N SER A 44 3.21 -20.31 10.85
CA SER A 44 2.63 -21.64 11.03
C SER A 44 1.34 -21.60 11.87
N GLY A 45 0.20 -21.31 11.25
CA GLY A 45 -1.12 -21.26 11.90
C GLY A 45 -2.09 -20.25 11.28
N ASN A 46 -3.01 -19.74 12.13
CA ASN A 46 -3.87 -18.59 11.84
C ASN A 46 -3.21 -17.26 12.22
N ASP A 47 -2.13 -17.31 12.99
CA ASP A 47 -1.35 -16.16 13.44
C ASP A 47 -0.39 -15.78 12.32
N GLY A 48 -0.42 -14.52 11.89
CA GLY A 48 0.33 -14.08 10.74
C GLY A 48 0.12 -12.60 10.48
N LYS A 49 1.14 -11.96 9.93
CA LYS A 49 1.15 -10.51 9.81
C LYS A 49 0.56 -10.08 8.48
N ILE A 50 -0.38 -9.13 8.50
CA ILE A 50 -0.85 -8.44 7.30
C ILE A 50 -0.30 -7.02 7.32
N THR A 51 0.45 -6.64 6.31
CA THR A 51 0.98 -5.29 6.14
C THR A 51 0.30 -4.62 4.96
N ILE A 52 -0.24 -3.42 5.17
CA ILE A 52 -0.78 -2.55 4.12
C ILE A 52 0.21 -1.40 3.92
N LEU A 53 0.76 -1.30 2.71
CA LEU A 53 1.72 -0.28 2.34
C LEU A 53 1.13 0.66 1.29
N MET A 54 1.19 1.96 1.57
CA MET A 54 0.88 3.02 0.62
C MET A 54 2.18 3.45 -0.08
N PRO A 55 2.39 3.09 -1.35
CA PRO A 55 3.67 3.33 -2.04
C PRO A 55 3.95 4.81 -2.32
N ASP A 56 2.92 5.65 -2.39
CA ASP A 56 2.99 7.08 -2.67
C ASP A 56 3.48 7.91 -1.47
N THR A 57 3.03 7.54 -0.27
CA THR A 57 3.33 8.24 0.99
C THR A 57 4.37 7.51 1.82
N GLY A 58 4.63 6.22 1.53
CA GLY A 58 5.43 5.34 2.36
C GLY A 58 4.73 4.94 3.67
N CYS A 59 3.47 5.34 3.87
CA CYS A 59 2.72 5.01 5.06
C CYS A 59 2.47 3.49 5.12
N LYS A 60 2.71 2.91 6.29
CA LYS A 60 2.56 1.48 6.55
C LYS A 60 1.56 1.27 7.68
N ILE A 61 0.64 0.34 7.48
CA ILE A 61 -0.26 -0.16 8.52
C ILE A 61 0.07 -1.63 8.71
N GLU A 62 0.41 -1.98 9.95
CA GLU A 62 0.71 -3.36 10.33
C GLU A 62 -0.48 -3.90 11.12
N LEU A 63 -1.04 -4.98 10.62
CA LEU A 63 -2.14 -5.72 11.19
C LEU A 63 -1.56 -7.04 11.68
N ASP A 64 -1.86 -7.35 12.95
CA ASP A 64 -1.34 -8.48 13.72
C ASP A 64 0.09 -8.35 14.28
N SER A 65 0.27 -7.41 15.22
CA SER A 65 1.38 -7.50 16.18
C SER A 65 0.95 -8.01 17.56
N GLU A 66 -0.35 -8.30 17.78
CA GLU A 66 -0.94 -8.58 19.10
C GLU A 66 -2.18 -9.52 19.05
N GLU A 67 -2.34 -10.39 18.04
CA GLU A 67 -3.50 -11.32 17.91
C GLU A 67 -4.86 -10.59 17.80
N LEU A 68 -4.88 -9.41 17.16
CA LEU A 68 -6.06 -8.54 17.09
C LEU A 68 -7.01 -8.88 15.93
N ILE A 69 -6.64 -9.82 15.06
CA ILE A 69 -7.50 -10.32 13.99
C ILE A 69 -8.55 -11.25 14.62
N ASP A 70 -9.82 -10.86 14.54
CA ASP A 70 -10.94 -11.66 15.04
C ASP A 70 -11.39 -12.70 14.00
N THR A 71 -11.64 -12.27 12.76
CA THR A 71 -12.07 -13.16 11.69
C THR A 71 -11.69 -12.59 10.32
N ILE A 72 -11.37 -13.49 9.39
CA ILE A 72 -11.19 -13.18 7.98
C ILE A 72 -12.31 -13.91 7.21
N TYR A 73 -13.06 -13.19 6.39
CA TYR A 73 -14.04 -13.81 5.51
C TYR A 73 -14.10 -13.08 4.18
N GLY A 74 -14.50 -13.79 3.14
CA GLY A 74 -14.54 -13.21 1.81
C GLY A 74 -14.95 -14.18 0.74
N ASN A 75 -14.75 -13.76 -0.50
CA ASN A 75 -14.94 -14.53 -1.71
C ASN A 75 -13.88 -14.11 -2.75
N GLU A 76 -14.06 -14.51 -4.00
CA GLU A 76 -13.16 -14.19 -5.11
C GLU A 76 -13.07 -12.69 -5.47
N ASN A 77 -13.97 -11.85 -4.95
CA ASN A 77 -14.09 -10.43 -5.29
C ASN A 77 -13.65 -9.51 -4.14
N GLU A 78 -13.89 -9.91 -2.90
CA GLU A 78 -13.63 -9.11 -1.71
C GLU A 78 -13.24 -10.00 -0.52
N ILE A 79 -12.23 -9.55 0.23
CA ILE A 79 -11.89 -10.11 1.53
C ILE A 79 -12.07 -9.03 2.60
N THR A 80 -12.86 -9.32 3.63
CA THR A 80 -12.98 -8.48 4.82
C THR A 80 -12.22 -9.11 5.98
N ILE A 81 -11.42 -8.30 6.66
CA ILE A 81 -10.71 -8.65 7.88
C ILE A 81 -11.31 -7.84 9.01
N LYS A 82 -11.77 -8.53 10.06
CA LYS A 82 -12.30 -7.91 11.27
C LYS A 82 -11.26 -7.84 12.35
N PHE A 83 -11.15 -6.68 12.97
CA PHE A 83 -10.29 -6.42 14.10
C PHE A 83 -11.12 -6.08 15.33
N PHE A 84 -10.66 -6.55 16.48
CA PHE A 84 -11.19 -6.12 17.76
C PHE A 84 -10.05 -5.72 18.68
N ASN A 85 -10.10 -4.50 19.21
CA ASN A 85 -9.18 -4.05 20.25
C ASN A 85 -9.94 -3.32 21.36
N ASN A 86 -9.20 -2.87 22.39
CA ASN A 86 -9.78 -2.16 23.53
C ASN A 86 -10.42 -0.79 23.17
N MET A 87 -10.22 -0.28 21.95
CA MET A 87 -10.81 0.95 21.44
C MET A 87 -12.05 0.72 20.55
N GLY A 88 -12.32 -0.52 20.13
CA GLY A 88 -13.49 -0.90 19.35
C GLY A 88 -13.21 -1.94 18.26
N SER A 89 -14.20 -2.14 17.39
CA SER A 89 -14.07 -2.97 16.20
C SER A 89 -13.75 -2.13 14.97
N MET A 90 -12.95 -2.66 14.07
CA MET A 90 -12.67 -2.08 12.76
C MET A 90 -12.74 -3.16 11.70
N ASP A 91 -13.46 -2.89 10.62
CA ASP A 91 -13.56 -3.78 9.47
C ASP A 91 -12.69 -3.22 8.34
N ILE A 92 -11.80 -4.05 7.79
CA ILE A 92 -10.96 -3.71 6.65
C ILE A 92 -11.39 -4.57 5.47
N SER A 93 -11.98 -3.95 4.46
CA SER A 93 -12.32 -4.58 3.18
C SER A 93 -11.21 -4.38 2.17
N ILE A 94 -10.71 -5.49 1.63
CA ILE A 94 -9.76 -5.60 0.55
C ILE A 94 -10.54 -6.01 -0.70
N VAL A 95 -10.70 -5.07 -1.62
CA VAL A 95 -11.42 -5.30 -2.88
C VAL A 95 -10.40 -5.48 -3.98
N GLY A 96 -10.43 -6.65 -4.63
CA GLY A 96 -9.66 -6.92 -5.84
C GLY A 96 -10.21 -6.04 -6.95
N ASP A 97 -9.35 -5.49 -7.79
CA ASP A 97 -9.77 -4.46 -8.74
C ASP A 97 -10.89 -4.96 -9.68
N VAL A 98 -12.09 -4.38 -9.55
CA VAL A 98 -13.21 -4.54 -10.50
C VAL A 98 -13.23 -3.36 -11.49
N GLY A 99 -12.24 -2.47 -11.45
CA GLY A 99 -12.10 -1.35 -12.35
C GLY A 99 -11.32 -1.72 -13.61
N THR A 100 -11.97 -1.60 -14.77
CA THR A 100 -11.33 -1.57 -16.08
C THR A 100 -10.51 -0.28 -16.27
N GLU A 101 -9.46 -0.08 -15.48
CA GLU A 101 -8.32 0.65 -15.97
C GLU A 101 -7.36 -0.43 -16.42
N ALA A 102 -7.22 -0.55 -17.74
CA ALA A 102 -6.19 -1.39 -18.32
C ALA A 102 -4.92 -1.13 -17.51
N ASP A 103 -4.35 -2.18 -16.94
CA ASP A 103 -2.94 -2.20 -16.63
C ASP A 103 -2.28 -1.51 -17.82
N HIS A 104 -1.76 -0.31 -17.64
CA HIS A 104 -0.72 0.16 -18.53
C HIS A 104 0.44 -0.78 -18.23
N VAL A 105 0.39 -1.97 -18.86
CA VAL A 105 1.55 -2.79 -19.13
C VAL A 105 2.40 -1.88 -19.98
N ILE A 106 3.21 -1.05 -19.31
CA ILE A 106 4.25 -0.27 -19.94
C ILE A 106 5.11 -1.33 -20.62
N ASN A 107 4.95 -1.48 -21.93
CA ASN A 107 5.74 -2.45 -22.64
C ASN A 107 7.21 -1.99 -22.53
N GLN A 108 8.15 -2.89 -22.80
CA GLN A 108 9.58 -2.59 -22.64
C GLN A 108 10.00 -1.31 -23.37
N ASP A 109 9.37 -0.96 -24.49
CA ASP A 109 9.68 0.24 -25.27
C ASP A 109 9.18 1.52 -24.58
N GLU A 110 7.97 1.52 -24.03
CA GLU A 110 7.44 2.65 -23.24
C GLU A 110 8.25 2.87 -21.97
N LEU A 111 8.71 1.79 -21.31
CA LEU A 111 9.59 1.88 -20.14
C LEU A 111 10.95 2.45 -20.54
N CYS A 112 11.50 1.99 -21.67
CA CYS A 112 12.75 2.52 -22.20
C CYS A 112 12.64 3.99 -22.56
N GLN A 113 11.52 4.44 -23.14
CA GLN A 113 11.30 5.85 -23.45
C GLN A 113 11.15 6.69 -22.19
N TYR A 114 10.38 6.23 -21.20
CA TYR A 114 10.26 6.92 -19.92
C TYR A 114 11.61 7.09 -19.21
N ILE A 115 12.45 6.04 -19.20
CA ILE A 115 13.80 6.11 -18.63
C ILE A 115 14.67 7.10 -19.42
N LYS A 116 14.62 7.09 -20.75
CA LYS A 116 15.38 8.04 -21.60
C LYS A 116 14.97 9.48 -21.35
N ASP A 117 13.68 9.77 -21.34
CA ASP A 117 13.17 11.13 -21.10
C ASP A 117 13.57 11.63 -19.71
N ARG A 118 13.56 10.75 -18.71
CA ARG A 118 13.98 11.10 -17.35
C ARG A 118 15.48 11.35 -17.26
N LEU A 119 16.31 10.55 -17.94
CA LEU A 119 17.75 10.76 -18.04
C LEU A 119 18.11 12.05 -18.81
N ASP A 120 17.36 12.37 -19.88
CA ASP A 120 17.54 13.60 -20.64
C ASP A 120 17.15 14.85 -19.84
N ARG A 121 16.12 14.77 -19.01
CA ARG A 121 15.79 15.86 -18.07
C ARG A 121 16.88 16.05 -17.03
N LEU A 122 17.42 14.97 -16.48
CA LEU A 122 18.53 15.02 -15.52
C LEU A 122 19.82 15.57 -16.15
N SER A 123 20.10 15.24 -17.42
CA SER A 123 21.29 15.72 -18.12
C SER A 123 21.25 17.22 -18.45
N LYS A 124 20.04 17.81 -18.44
CA LYS A 124 19.80 19.24 -18.66
C LYS A 124 19.82 20.05 -17.38
N LEU A 125 19.89 19.42 -16.20
CA LEU A 125 20.07 20.15 -14.96
C LEU A 125 21.43 20.85 -14.98
N THR A 126 21.38 22.15 -14.75
CA THR A 126 22.58 22.96 -14.57
C THR A 126 23.11 22.83 -13.15
N VAL A 127 24.36 23.24 -12.94
CA VAL A 127 24.93 23.31 -11.59
C VAL A 127 24.08 24.22 -10.69
N GLU A 128 23.52 25.31 -11.24
CA GLU A 128 22.64 26.22 -10.52
C GLU A 128 21.32 25.56 -10.08
N ASP A 129 20.73 24.70 -10.92
CA ASP A 129 19.51 23.95 -10.56
C ASP A 129 19.79 22.96 -9.41
N ILE A 130 20.96 22.31 -9.44
CA ILE A 130 21.39 21.36 -8.40
C ILE A 130 21.65 22.10 -7.09
N ASP A 131 22.38 23.22 -7.14
CA ASP A 131 22.68 24.04 -5.97
C ASP A 131 21.40 24.62 -5.35
N LEU A 132 20.42 25.04 -6.16
CA LEU A 132 19.13 25.51 -5.67
C LEU A 132 18.40 24.43 -4.86
N VAL A 133 18.35 23.20 -5.38
CA VAL A 133 17.71 22.07 -4.69
C VAL A 133 18.44 21.73 -3.40
N LEU A 134 19.78 21.68 -3.42
CA LEU A 134 20.60 21.40 -2.24
C LEU A 134 20.43 22.48 -1.17
N ASN A 135 20.33 23.75 -1.56
CA ASN A 135 20.10 24.85 -0.63
C ASN A 135 18.71 24.78 0.00
N MET A 136 17.67 24.49 -0.79
CA MET A 136 16.30 24.29 -0.26
C MET A 136 16.25 23.13 0.75
N GLU A 137 16.96 22.04 0.46
CA GLU A 137 17.03 20.88 1.36
C GLU A 137 17.83 21.20 2.64
N MET A 138 18.95 21.92 2.52
CA MET A 138 19.72 22.39 3.68
C MET A 138 18.92 23.34 4.57
N GLU A 139 18.20 24.30 3.99
CA GLU A 139 17.31 25.20 4.74
C GLU A 139 16.20 24.42 5.47
N TYR A 140 15.62 23.41 4.80
CA TYR A 140 14.63 22.54 5.42
C TYR A 140 15.23 21.77 6.61
N LEU A 141 16.41 21.15 6.44
CA LEU A 141 17.07 20.38 7.49
C LEU A 141 17.50 21.27 8.68
N GLN A 142 17.95 22.50 8.42
CA GLN A 142 18.26 23.50 9.45
C GLN A 142 17.00 23.93 10.20
N SER A 143 15.87 24.16 9.51
CA SER A 143 14.59 24.49 10.16
C SER A 143 14.09 23.39 11.09
N LYS A 144 14.54 22.16 10.88
CA LYS A 144 14.25 20.98 11.70
C LYS A 144 15.29 20.71 12.79
N GLY A 145 16.37 21.49 12.86
CA GLY A 145 17.46 21.29 13.81
C GLY A 145 18.22 19.97 13.61
N ILE A 146 18.17 19.42 12.39
CA ILE A 146 18.87 18.18 12.03
C ILE A 146 20.35 18.48 11.71
N VAL A 147 20.60 19.66 11.17
CA VAL A 147 21.92 20.18 10.82
C VAL A 147 22.00 21.62 11.34
N ASP A 148 23.18 22.04 11.82
CA ASP A 148 23.43 23.40 12.33
C ASP A 148 23.42 24.47 11.22
#